data_AF-A0A7V3J9F6-F1
#
_entry.id   AF-A0A7V3J9F6-F1
#
_cell.length_a   1.000
_cell.length_b   1.000
_cell.length_c   1.000
_cell.angle_alpha   90.00
_cell.angle_beta   90.00
_cell.angle_gamma   90.00
#
_symmetry.space_group_name_H-M   'P 1'
#
loop_
_entity.id
_entity.type
_entity.pdbx_description
1 polymer ?
#
loop_
_entity_poly.entity_id
_entity_poly.type
_entity_poly.pdbx_seq_one_letter_code
_entity_poly.pdbx_strand_id
1 'polypeptide(L)' 'MLSKRVQILIGEKEYKKLKDISKKSRKSLGQIFREAIQLYGERLASRVQRLTAVEKMIKLKIPALDWPKMERSILQASHK' A
#
# COMPACT_ATOMS: atom_id res chain seq x y z
N MET A 1 -18.07 -15.72 9.31
CA MET A 1 -16.73 -15.40 9.86
C MET A 1 -16.93 -14.92 11.30
N LEU A 2 -16.28 -15.56 12.28
CA LEU A 2 -16.45 -15.19 13.69
C LEU A 2 -15.54 -14.00 14.03
N SER A 3 -16.12 -12.89 14.48
CA SER A 3 -15.36 -11.72 14.94
C SER A 3 -14.82 -11.92 16.36
N LYS A 4 -13.59 -11.49 16.61
CA LYS A 4 -13.03 -11.39 17.97
C LYS A 4 -13.14 -9.96 18.48
N ARG A 5 -13.47 -9.80 19.76
CA ARG A 5 -13.50 -8.49 20.43
C ARG A 5 -12.08 -8.12 20.85
N VAL A 6 -11.63 -6.92 20.47
CA VAL A 6 -10.36 -6.34 20.89
C VAL A 6 -10.66 -5.00 21.56
N GLN A 7 -10.03 -4.73 22.69
CA GLN A 7 -10.08 -3.43 23.35
C GLN A 7 -8.78 -2.69 23.06
N ILE A 8 -8.89 -1.45 22.59
CA ILE A 8 -7.74 -0.62 22.20
C ILE A 8 -7.86 0.72 22.92
N LEU A 9 -6.79 1.15 23.55
CA LEU A 9 -6.67 2.49 24.13
C LEU A 9 -6.16 3.44 23.04
N ILE A 10 -6.87 4.54 22.81
CA ILE A 10 -6.47 5.56 21.84
C ILE A 10 -6.61 6.94 22.48
N GLY A 11 -5.78 7.89 22.05
CA GLY A 11 -5.87 9.25 22.53
C GLY A 11 -7.18 9.94 22.13
N GLU A 12 -7.56 10.96 22.89
CA GLU A 12 -8.83 11.66 22.69
C GLU A 12 -8.92 12.33 21.30
N LYS A 13 -7.80 12.88 20.81
CA LYS A 13 -7.72 13.52 19.49
C LYS A 13 -7.95 12.50 18.38
N GLU A 14 -7.33 11.33 18.47
CA GLU A 14 -7.50 10.23 17.52
C GLU A 14 -8.93 9.71 17.55
N TYR A 15 -9.54 9.60 18.73
CA TYR A 15 -10.93 9.17 18.88
C TYR A 15 -11.92 10.13 18.24
N LYS A 16 -11.75 11.44 18.44
CA LYS A 16 -12.58 12.46 17.78
C LYS A 16 -12.48 12.35 16.26
N LYS A 17 -11.25 12.26 15.73
CA LYS A 17 -11.01 12.09 14.30
C LYS A 17 -11.66 10.81 13.76
N LEU A 18 -11.56 9.69 14.48
CA LEU A 18 -12.16 8.42 14.07
C LEU A 18 -13.69 8.48 14.06
N LYS A 19 -14.31 9.15 15.05
CA LYS A 19 -15.76 9.40 15.06
C LYS A 19 -16.21 10.23 13.87
N ASP A 20 -15.47 11.27 13.50
CA ASP A 20 -15.83 12.12 12.36
C ASP A 20 -15.75 11.34 11.05
N ILE A 21 -14.73 10.49 10.88
CA ILE A 21 -14.62 9.59 9.74
C ILE A 21 -15.80 8.62 9.70
N SER A 22 -16.17 8.04 10.84
CA SER A 22 -17.33 7.14 10.97
C SER A 22 -18.63 7.81 10.51
N LYS A 23 -18.88 9.05 10.93
CA LYS A 23 -20.05 9.83 10.49
C LYS A 23 -20.02 10.10 8.99
N LYS A 24 -18.89 10.59 8.46
CA LYS A 24 -18.76 10.94 7.03
C LYS A 24 -18.90 9.73 6.11
N SER A 25 -18.32 8.60 6.50
CA SER A 25 -18.31 7.36 5.71
C SER A 25 -19.55 6.49 5.93
N ARG A 26 -20.40 6.81 6.92
CA ARG A 26 -21.53 5.96 7.38
C ARG A 26 -21.11 4.53 7.74
N LYS A 27 -19.87 4.36 8.22
CA LYS A 27 -19.31 3.06 8.64
C LYS A 27 -19.14 3.00 10.14
N SER A 28 -19.30 1.81 10.72
CA SER A 28 -18.97 1.60 12.13
C SER A 28 -17.46 1.72 12.37
N LEU A 29 -17.05 2.08 13.60
CA LEU A 29 -15.63 2.13 13.97
C LEU A 29 -14.94 0.78 13.71
N GLY A 30 -15.61 -0.33 14.05
CA GLY A 30 -15.07 -1.68 13.81
C GLY A 30 -14.89 -2.00 12.32
N GLN A 31 -15.76 -1.50 11.45
CA GLN A 31 -15.58 -1.63 10.00
C GLN A 31 -14.38 -0.82 9.51
N ILE A 32 -14.23 0.43 9.97
CA ILE A 32 -13.08 1.27 9.63
C ILE A 32 -11.78 0.60 10.08
N PHE A 33 -11.74 0.05 11.29
CA PHE A 33 -10.57 -0.69 11.79
C PHE A 33 -10.23 -1.90 10.91
N ARG A 34 -11.21 -2.70 10.52
CA ARG A 34 -10.96 -3.86 9.64
C ARG A 34 -10.40 -3.44 8.28
N GLU A 35 -10.97 -2.40 7.67
CA GLU A 35 -10.48 -1.85 6.40
C GLU A 35 -9.06 -1.30 6.54
N ALA A 36 -8.76 -0.57 7.62
CA ALA A 36 -7.43 -0.04 7.88
C ALA A 36 -6.39 -1.15 8.09
N ILE A 37 -6.74 -2.22 8.82
CA ILE A 37 -5.87 -3.38 9.02
C ILE A 37 -5.56 -4.05 7.68
N GLN A 38 -6.57 -4.22 6.81
CA GLN A 38 -6.36 -4.80 5.50
C GLN A 38 -5.39 -3.95 4.66
N LEU A 39 -5.62 -2.64 4.57
CA LEU A 39 -4.74 -1.71 3.84
C LEU A 39 -3.32 -1.69 4.41
N TYR A 40 -3.18 -1.76 5.73
CA TYR A 40 -1.87 -1.83 6.38
C TYR A 40 -1.16 -3.16 6.06
N GLY A 41 -1.88 -4.28 6.10
CA GLY A 41 -1.37 -5.59 5.73
C GLY A 41 -0.94 -5.68 4.27
N GLU A 42 -1.69 -5.08 3.34
CA GLU A 42 -1.35 -5.02 1.92
C GLU A 42 -0.06 -4.21 1.66
N ARG A 43 0.17 -3.15 2.44
CA ARG A 43 1.42 -2.35 2.37
C ARG A 43 2.64 -3.09 2.91
N LEU A 44 2.43 -4.02 3.84
CA LEU A 44 3.46 -4.91 4.31
C LEU A 44 3.63 -6.05 3.29
N ALA A 45 4.22 -5.74 2.13
CA ALA A 45 4.57 -6.76 1.16
C ALA A 45 5.33 -7.87 1.88
N SER A 46 4.78 -9.08 1.91
CA SER A 46 5.40 -10.19 2.62
C SER A 46 6.79 -10.47 2.04
N ARG A 47 7.69 -11.08 2.82
CA ARG A 47 9.01 -11.50 2.31
C ARG A 47 8.84 -12.32 1.02
N VAL A 48 7.84 -13.19 0.96
CA VAL A 48 7.50 -14.00 -0.21
C VAL A 48 7.09 -13.11 -1.38
N GLN A 49 6.18 -12.15 -1.19
CA GLN A 49 5.75 -11.24 -2.25
C GLN A 49 6.92 -10.41 -2.82
N ARG A 50 7.83 -9.95 -1.96
CA ARG A 50 9.05 -9.23 -2.40
C ARG A 50 9.96 -10.14 -3.22
N LEU A 51 10.20 -11.38 -2.78
CA LEU A 51 11.02 -12.34 -3.50
C LEU A 51 10.40 -12.70 -4.87
N THR A 52 9.09 -12.94 -4.92
CA THR A 52 8.39 -13.19 -6.18
C THR A 52 8.46 -12.00 -7.14
N ALA A 53 8.41 -10.76 -6.64
CA ALA A 53 8.58 -9.58 -7.48
C ALA A 53 10.00 -9.51 -8.07
N VAL A 54 11.03 -9.79 -7.27
CA VAL A 54 12.43 -9.86 -7.74
C VAL A 54 12.62 -10.96 -8.78
N GLU A 55 12.07 -12.15 -8.56
CA GLU A 55 12.12 -13.24 -9.54
C GLU A 55 11.44 -12.86 -10.85
N LYS A 56 10.30 -12.15 -10.79
CA LYS A 56 9.64 -11.61 -11.99
C LYS A 56 10.53 -10.61 -12.70
N MET A 57 11.20 -9.70 -11.97
CA MET A 57 12.13 -8.73 -12.55
C MET A 57 13.33 -9.39 -13.22
N ILE A 58 13.92 -10.43 -12.61
CA ILE A 58 15.01 -11.22 -13.22
C ILE A 58 14.54 -11.90 -14.51
N LYS A 59 13.29 -12.38 -14.55
CA LYS A 59 12.69 -13.02 -15.74
C LYS A 59 12.32 -12.04 -16.85
N LEU A 60 12.18 -10.74 -16.53
CA LEU A 60 12.10 -9.73 -17.56
C LEU A 60 13.49 -9.71 -18.22
N LYS A 61 13.64 -10.48 -19.31
CA LYS A 61 14.81 -10.46 -20.20
C LYS A 61 14.84 -9.13 -20.95
N ILE A 62 14.87 -8.02 -20.21
CA ILE A 62 14.95 -6.68 -20.75
C ILE A 62 16.35 -6.59 -21.34
N PRO A 63 16.48 -6.23 -22.62
CA PRO A 63 17.79 -5.98 -23.19
C PRO A 63 18.46 -4.90 -22.34
N ALA A 64 19.61 -5.22 -21.76
CA ALA A 64 20.49 -4.22 -21.17
C ALA A 64 20.97 -3.33 -22.32
N LEU A 65 20.17 -2.32 -22.67
CA LEU A 65 20.57 -1.28 -23.59
C LEU A 65 21.74 -0.53 -22.96
N ASP A 66 22.66 -0.09 -23.81
CA ASP A 66 23.70 0.85 -23.46
C ASP A 66 23.07 2.04 -22.70
N TRP A 67 23.38 2.15 -21.40
CA TRP A 67 22.76 3.10 -20.48
C TRP A 67 22.77 4.54 -21.03
N PRO A 68 23.91 5.05 -21.57
CA PRO A 68 23.96 6.32 -22.30
C PRO A 68 22.95 6.55 -23.42
N LYS A 69 22.50 5.49 -24.11
CA LYS A 69 21.48 5.59 -25.17
C LYS A 69 20.06 5.59 -24.58
N MET A 70 19.84 4.80 -23.53
CA MET A 70 18.56 4.73 -22.82
C MET A 70 18.27 6.01 -22.03
N GLU A 71 19.28 6.60 -21.40
CA GLU A 71 19.14 7.88 -20.70
C GLU A 71 18.71 9.00 -21.66
N ARG A 72 19.31 9.06 -22.85
CA ARG A 72 18.95 10.03 -23.89
C ARG A 72 17.50 9.88 -24.35
N SER A 73 17.00 8.66 -24.54
CA SER A 73 15.61 8.45 -24.98
C SER A 73 14.58 8.81 -23.89
N ILE A 74 14.89 8.55 -22.61
CA ILE A 74 14.04 8.94 -21.48
C ILE A 74 13.95 10.47 -21.37
N LEU A 75 15.07 11.17 -21.47
CA LEU A 75 15.12 12.63 -21.40
C LEU A 75 14.36 13.28 -22.58
N GLN A 76 14.53 12.76 -23.79
CA GLN A 76 13.80 13.24 -24.97
C GLN A 76 12.28 13.02 -24.89
N ALA A 77 11.84 11.90 -24.28
CA ALA A 77 10.42 11.62 -24.10
C ALA A 77 9.77 12.51 -23.02
N SER A 78 10.55 13.02 -22.07
CA SER A 78 10.07 13.87 -20.97
C SER A 78 9.89 15.35 -21.35
N HIS A 79 10.31 15.74 -22.56
CA HIS A 79 10.23 17.10 -23.11
C HIS A 79 9.19 17.26 -24.24
N LYS A 80 8.30 16.29 -24.41
CA LYS A 80 7.08 16.40 -25.24
C LYS A 80 5.86 16.52 -24.36
#